data_AF-A0A496YRW5-F1
#
_entry.id   AF-A0A496YRW5-F1
#
_cell.length_a   1.000
_cell.length_b   1.000
_cell.length_c   1.000
_cell.angle_alpha   90.00
_cell.angle_beta   90.00
_cell.angle_gamma   90.00
#
_symmetry.space_group_name_H-M   'P 1'
#
loop_
_entity.id
_entity.type
_entity.pdbx_description
1 polymer ?
#
loop_
_entity_poly.entity_id
_entity_poly.type
_entity_poly.pdbx_seq_one_letter_code
_entity_poly.pdbx_strand_id
1 'polypeptide(L)'
;MLDPVLRASTGKALLEPAALSVLKKELLPVVSVVTPNLDEAQALTGKRVKNLKDMEEASKFIKGMGPDVVITGGHLSKECVDLFYDGKEFHRFRSSKIRTKYTHGTGCVFSSALATFLALGYNTFSSAKKAHDFTRQAIKEGYPSGRGTGTLCPEKAAGTL
;
A
#
# COMPACT_ATOMS: atom_id res chain seq x y z
N MET A 1 -5.73 10.82 2.78
CA MET A 1 -4.97 9.60 2.47
C MET A 1 -4.77 9.54 0.97
N LEU A 2 -3.59 9.14 0.50
CA LEU A 2 -3.26 9.06 -0.93
C LEU A 2 -2.74 7.67 -1.28
N ASP A 3 -3.34 7.06 -2.30
CA ASP A 3 -2.82 5.87 -2.96
C ASP A 3 -2.16 6.30 -4.29
N PRO A 4 -0.82 6.40 -4.36
CA PRO A 4 -0.14 6.98 -5.50
C PRO A 4 -0.04 5.93 -6.62
N VAL A 5 -1.14 5.68 -7.33
CA VAL A 5 -1.16 4.71 -8.44
C VAL A 5 -0.36 5.26 -9.63
N LEU A 6 0.95 4.99 -9.64
CA LEU A 6 1.89 5.52 -10.65
C LEU A 6 2.16 4.54 -11.81
N ARG A 7 1.85 3.26 -11.63
CA ARG A 7 2.06 2.20 -12.61
C ARG A 7 0.86 1.27 -12.68
N ALA A 8 0.50 0.88 -13.89
CA ALA A 8 -0.50 -0.17 -14.09
C ALA A 8 0.06 -1.52 -13.63
N SER A 9 -0.82 -2.45 -13.29
CA SER A 9 -0.44 -3.85 -12.98
C SER A 9 0.28 -4.55 -14.16
N THR A 10 0.21 -3.97 -15.36
CA THR A 10 0.92 -4.39 -16.58
C THR A 10 2.30 -3.76 -16.75
N GLY A 11 2.74 -2.90 -15.83
CA GLY A 11 4.05 -2.25 -15.84
C GLY A 11 4.14 -0.97 -16.67
N LYS A 12 3.03 -0.47 -17.22
CA LYS A 12 3.01 0.83 -17.94
C LYS A 12 3.01 1.99 -16.93
N ALA A 13 3.82 3.02 -17.17
CA ALA A 13 3.73 4.26 -16.42
C ALA A 13 2.37 4.93 -16.67
N LEU A 14 1.70 5.32 -15.59
CA LEU A 14 0.39 5.98 -15.66
C LEU A 14 0.49 7.50 -15.50
N LEU A 15 1.61 8.00 -14.97
CA LEU A 15 1.86 9.42 -14.77
C LEU A 15 2.99 9.91 -15.67
N GLU A 16 2.80 11.08 -16.27
CA GLU A 16 3.87 11.83 -16.91
C GLU A 16 4.87 12.37 -15.87
N PRO A 17 6.15 12.58 -16.23
CA PRO A 17 7.16 13.10 -15.30
C PRO A 17 6.77 14.42 -14.62
N ALA A 18 6.08 15.32 -15.35
CA ALA A 18 5.60 16.59 -14.81
C ALA A 18 4.57 16.39 -13.67
N ALA A 19 3.64 15.45 -13.85
CA ALA A 19 2.63 15.12 -12.84
C ALA A 19 3.26 14.51 -11.58
N LEU A 20 4.37 13.77 -11.71
CA LEU A 20 5.07 13.21 -10.56
C LEU A 20 5.72 14.31 -9.70
N SER A 21 6.20 15.38 -10.34
CA SER A 21 6.73 16.56 -9.64
C SER A 21 5.63 17.27 -8.84
N VAL A 22 4.46 17.48 -9.44
CA VAL A 22 3.28 18.07 -8.78
C VAL A 22 2.85 17.22 -7.59
N LEU A 23 2.73 15.90 -7.77
CA LEU A 23 2.37 14.99 -6.68
C LEU A 23 3.33 15.12 -5.49
N LYS A 24 4.64 15.20 -5.74
CA LYS A 24 5.65 15.34 -4.68
C LYS A 24 5.61 16.70 -3.98
N LYS A 25 5.44 17.78 -4.73
CA LYS A 25 5.58 19.16 -4.22
C LYS A 25 4.29 19.74 -3.66
N GLU A 26 3.14 19.31 -4.17
CA GLU A 26 1.84 19.93 -3.87
C GLU A 26 0.92 18.98 -3.12
N LEU A 27 0.91 17.68 -3.48
CA LEU A 27 -0.05 16.74 -2.91
C LEU A 27 0.47 16.02 -1.66
N LEU A 28 1.69 15.48 -1.69
CA LEU A 28 2.26 14.79 -0.52
C LEU A 28 2.31 15.66 0.75
N PRO A 29 2.64 16.97 0.70
CA PRO A 29 2.69 17.80 1.90
C PRO A 29 1.35 17.98 2.62
N VAL A 30 0.21 17.78 1.94
CA VAL A 30 -1.12 18.04 2.49
C VAL A 30 -1.91 16.77 2.83
N VAL A 31 -1.36 15.59 2.59
CA VAL A 31 -2.02 14.32 2.92
C VAL A 31 -1.50 13.77 4.26
N SER A 32 -2.40 13.17 5.04
CA SER A 32 -2.04 12.57 6.33
C SER A 32 -1.18 11.31 6.19
N VAL A 33 -1.48 10.48 5.18
CA VAL A 33 -0.81 9.21 4.94
C VAL A 33 -0.79 8.89 3.44
N VAL A 34 0.30 8.27 2.98
CA VAL A 34 0.49 7.77 1.61
C VAL A 34 0.79 6.26 1.62
N THR A 35 0.27 5.51 0.65
CA THR A 35 0.33 4.03 0.62
C THR A 35 1.04 3.44 -0.61
N PRO A 36 2.28 3.85 -0.95
CA PRO A 36 2.93 3.35 -2.16
C PRO A 36 3.23 1.85 -2.07
N ASN A 37 3.12 1.12 -3.16
CA ASN A 37 3.80 -0.16 -3.30
C ASN A 37 5.31 0.03 -3.56
N LEU A 38 6.06 -1.06 -3.71
CA LEU A 38 7.50 -1.00 -3.95
C LEU A 38 7.87 -0.19 -5.21
N ASP A 39 7.15 -0.37 -6.32
CA ASP A 39 7.45 0.33 -7.58
C ASP A 39 7.12 1.82 -7.50
N GLU A 40 6.04 2.17 -6.81
CA GLU A 40 5.66 3.55 -6.55
C GLU A 40 6.63 4.23 -5.59
N ALA A 41 7.10 3.52 -4.56
CA ALA A 41 8.15 4.01 -3.66
C ALA A 41 9.45 4.27 -4.44
N GLN A 42 9.80 3.43 -5.42
CA GLN A 42 10.94 3.68 -6.30
C GLN A 42 10.74 4.94 -7.14
N ALA A 43 9.56 5.15 -7.71
CA ALA A 43 9.26 6.36 -8.48
C ALA A 43 9.26 7.63 -7.61
N LEU A 44 8.76 7.54 -6.38
CA LEU A 44 8.74 8.65 -5.44
C LEU A 44 10.15 9.04 -4.97
N THR A 45 11.01 8.06 -4.73
CA THR A 45 12.36 8.27 -4.18
C THR A 45 13.45 8.43 -5.23
N GLY A 46 13.23 7.94 -6.45
CA GLY A 46 14.27 7.79 -7.46
C GLY A 46 15.30 6.70 -7.11
N LYS A 47 15.07 5.92 -6.06
CA LYS A 47 15.96 4.86 -5.57
C LYS A 47 15.31 3.51 -5.76
N ARG A 48 16.13 2.46 -5.84
CA ARG A 48 15.68 1.07 -5.92
C ARG A 48 15.18 0.60 -4.55
N VAL A 49 14.06 -0.12 -4.52
CA VAL A 49 13.41 -0.63 -3.29
C VAL A 49 13.12 -2.12 -3.45
N LYS A 50 13.99 -2.97 -2.90
CA LYS A 50 13.95 -4.43 -3.10
C LYS A 50 13.98 -5.25 -1.83
N ASN A 51 14.24 -4.62 -0.69
CA ASN A 51 14.31 -5.27 0.59
C ASN A 51 13.81 -4.33 1.69
N LEU A 52 13.70 -4.87 2.91
CA LEU A 52 13.16 -4.14 4.05
C LEU A 52 13.99 -2.90 4.44
N LYS A 53 15.31 -2.95 4.30
CA LYS A 53 16.18 -1.79 4.54
C LYS A 53 15.91 -0.69 3.52
N ASP A 54 15.77 -1.05 2.25
CA ASP A 54 15.43 -0.07 1.21
C ASP A 54 14.04 0.54 1.46
N MET A 55 13.07 -0.24 1.98
CA MET A 55 11.75 0.27 2.36
C MET A 55 11.85 1.27 3.52
N GLU A 56 12.70 1.01 4.52
CA GLU A 56 12.93 1.96 5.62
C GLU A 56 13.56 3.26 5.11
N GLU A 57 14.56 3.19 4.23
CA GLU A 57 15.17 4.37 3.60
C GLU A 57 14.19 5.15 2.73
N ALA A 58 13.38 4.45 1.93
CA ALA A 58 12.34 5.03 1.12
C ALA A 58 11.27 5.73 1.98
N SER A 59 10.87 5.10 3.09
CA SER A 59 9.89 5.66 4.02
C SER A 59 10.39 6.95 4.66
N LYS A 60 11.67 7.02 5.06
CA LYS A 60 12.27 8.26 5.58
C LYS A 60 12.26 9.38 4.53
N PHE A 61 12.64 9.05 3.30
CA PHE A 61 12.66 10.02 2.21
C PHE A 61 11.27 10.57 1.89
N ILE A 62 10.27 9.69 1.79
CA ILE A 62 8.88 10.08 1.51
C ILE A 62 8.28 10.83 2.70
N LYS A 63 8.58 10.43 3.95
CA LYS A 63 8.15 11.14 5.16
C LYS A 63 8.69 12.56 5.21
N GLY A 64 9.89 12.79 4.69
CA GLY A 64 10.46 14.13 4.51
C GLY A 64 9.62 15.05 3.61
N MET A 65 8.67 14.50 2.84
CA MET A 65 7.70 15.27 2.04
C MET A 65 6.39 15.58 2.80
N GLY A 66 6.22 15.08 4.03
CA GLY A 66 5.06 15.37 4.89
C GLY A 66 4.34 14.15 5.48
N PRO A 67 3.83 13.21 4.67
CA PRO A 67 2.80 12.27 5.11
C PRO A 67 3.40 11.12 5.92
N ASP A 68 2.60 10.50 6.78
CA ASP A 68 2.91 9.15 7.26
C ASP A 68 2.99 8.20 6.05
N VAL A 69 3.81 7.16 6.15
CA VAL A 69 4.11 6.29 5.02
C VAL A 69 3.71 4.86 5.35
N VAL A 70 2.96 4.22 4.47
CA VAL A 70 2.75 2.78 4.48
C VAL A 70 3.25 2.20 3.16
N ILE A 71 4.44 1.59 3.15
CA ILE A 71 4.91 0.90 1.96
C ILE A 71 4.34 -0.52 1.95
N THR A 72 3.52 -0.85 0.95
CA THR A 72 3.00 -2.21 0.77
C THR A 72 4.05 -3.09 0.09
N GLY A 73 4.48 -4.14 0.80
CA GLY A 73 5.62 -4.99 0.42
C GLY A 73 5.25 -6.44 0.15
N GLY A 74 3.96 -6.78 0.07
CA GLY A 74 3.48 -8.15 -0.17
C GLY A 74 4.04 -8.85 -1.44
N HIS A 75 4.66 -8.10 -2.35
CA HIS A 75 5.35 -8.61 -3.54
C HIS A 75 6.81 -9.04 -3.30
N LEU A 76 7.38 -8.75 -2.12
CA LEU A 76 8.71 -9.23 -1.76
C LEU A 76 8.73 -10.76 -1.75
N SER A 77 9.74 -11.33 -2.43
CA SER A 77 9.80 -12.76 -2.69
C SER A 77 10.04 -13.61 -1.44
N LYS A 78 10.68 -13.04 -0.42
CA LYS A 78 11.11 -13.74 0.81
C LYS A 78 10.21 -13.51 2.03
N GLU A 79 9.58 -12.34 2.14
CA GLU A 79 8.71 -11.99 3.28
C GLU A 79 7.52 -11.15 2.81
N CYS A 80 6.31 -11.41 3.30
CA CYS A 80 5.13 -10.57 3.02
C CYS A 80 4.99 -9.55 4.16
N VAL A 81 5.60 -8.37 3.97
CA VAL A 81 5.70 -7.33 4.99
C VAL A 81 5.25 -6.00 4.41
N ASP A 82 4.30 -5.36 5.07
CA ASP A 82 4.02 -3.94 4.87
C ASP A 82 4.72 -3.14 5.97
N LEU A 83 5.22 -1.95 5.64
CA LEU A 83 6.01 -1.11 6.56
C LEU A 83 5.31 0.21 6.77
N PHE A 84 4.96 0.52 8.03
CA PHE A 84 4.48 1.83 8.44
C PHE A 84 5.60 2.66 9.08
N TYR A 85 5.62 3.96 8.79
CA TYR A 85 6.53 4.93 9.39
C TYR A 85 5.84 6.28 9.59
N ASP A 86 5.84 6.79 10.82
CA ASP A 86 5.22 8.06 11.22
C ASP A 86 6.22 9.22 11.38
N GLY A 87 7.50 8.99 11.05
CA GLY A 87 8.59 9.93 11.29
C GLY A 87 9.37 9.68 12.58
N LYS A 88 8.87 8.81 13.47
CA LYS A 88 9.52 8.45 14.74
C LYS A 88 9.88 6.97 14.75
N GLU A 89 8.90 6.11 14.49
CA GLU A 89 9.01 4.67 14.68
C GLU A 89 8.62 3.88 13.44
N PHE A 90 9.30 2.76 13.24
CA PHE A 90 8.97 1.80 12.20
C PHE A 90 8.12 0.68 12.77
N HIS A 91 7.03 0.37 12.08
CA HIS A 91 6.19 -0.77 12.41
C HIS A 91 6.05 -1.70 11.21
N ARG A 92 6.34 -2.99 11.44
CA ARG A 92 6.32 -4.03 10.40
C ARG A 92 5.07 -4.88 10.55
N PHE A 93 4.20 -4.86 9.55
CA PHE A 93 3.04 -5.74 9.48
C PHE A 93 3.44 -7.02 8.75
N ARG A 94 4.00 -7.97 9.51
CA ARG A 94 4.46 -9.24 8.97
C ARG A 94 3.32 -10.22 8.79
N SER A 95 3.38 -10.98 7.70
CA SER A 95 2.34 -11.94 7.42
C SER A 95 2.82 -13.11 6.55
N SER A 96 2.11 -14.23 6.59
CA SER A 96 2.37 -15.36 5.71
C SER A 96 1.93 -15.07 4.28
N LYS A 97 2.71 -15.49 3.29
CA LYS A 97 2.35 -15.37 1.87
C LYS A 97 1.17 -16.30 1.56
N ILE A 98 0.07 -15.73 1.08
CA ILE A 98 -1.10 -16.51 0.64
C ILE A 98 -0.85 -16.92 -0.82
N ARG A 99 -0.77 -18.23 -1.09
CA ARG A 99 -0.64 -18.75 -2.45
C ARG A 99 -1.99 -18.71 -3.14
N THR A 100 -2.22 -17.67 -3.94
CA THR A 100 -3.45 -17.50 -4.72
C THR A 100 -3.18 -16.73 -6.01
N LYS A 101 -4.06 -16.90 -6.99
CA LYS A 101 -4.13 -16.10 -8.22
C LYS A 101 -5.10 -14.92 -8.12
N TYR A 102 -5.74 -14.76 -6.97
CA TYR A 102 -6.78 -13.75 -6.69
C TYR A 102 -6.19 -12.51 -6.03
N THR A 103 -5.26 -11.87 -6.74
CA THR A 103 -4.49 -10.73 -6.22
C THR A 103 -4.83 -9.42 -6.92
N HIS A 104 -5.75 -9.44 -7.90
CA HIS A 104 -6.17 -8.23 -8.59
C HIS A 104 -7.00 -7.36 -7.65
N GLY A 105 -6.60 -6.10 -7.46
CA GLY A 105 -7.29 -5.14 -6.59
C GLY A 105 -6.78 -5.09 -5.15
N THR A 106 -5.70 -5.79 -4.79
CA THR A 106 -5.15 -5.78 -3.42
C THR A 106 -4.82 -4.37 -2.93
N GLY A 107 -4.21 -3.55 -3.79
CA GLY A 107 -3.93 -2.14 -3.50
C GLY A 107 -5.20 -1.34 -3.21
N CYS A 108 -6.19 -1.40 -4.11
CA CYS A 108 -7.47 -0.70 -3.93
C CYS A 108 -8.23 -1.14 -2.67
N VAL A 109 -8.22 -2.44 -2.35
CA VAL A 109 -8.83 -2.96 -1.12
C VAL A 109 -8.10 -2.42 0.11
N PHE A 110 -6.78 -2.42 0.09
CA PHE A 110 -5.97 -1.85 1.17
C PHE A 110 -6.26 -0.36 1.37
N SER A 111 -6.24 0.42 0.28
CA SER A 111 -6.45 1.87 0.35
C SER A 111 -7.87 2.22 0.79
N SER A 112 -8.87 1.51 0.29
CA SER A 112 -10.27 1.66 0.71
C SER A 112 -10.47 1.30 2.18
N ALA A 113 -9.88 0.19 2.66
CA ALA A 113 -9.95 -0.21 4.06
C ALA A 113 -9.25 0.81 4.97
N LEU A 114 -8.07 1.31 4.59
CA LEU A 114 -7.35 2.35 5.33
C LEU A 114 -8.19 3.62 5.46
N ALA A 115 -8.74 4.11 4.35
CA ALA A 115 -9.62 5.28 4.34
C ALA A 115 -10.85 5.07 5.23
N THR A 116 -11.44 3.87 5.21
CA THR A 116 -12.59 3.52 6.05
C THR A 116 -12.25 3.58 7.54
N PHE A 117 -11.15 2.97 7.98
CA PHE A 117 -10.77 3.01 9.40
C PHE A 117 -10.38 4.41 9.87
N LEU A 118 -9.74 5.21 9.02
CA LEU A 118 -9.50 6.62 9.30
C LEU A 118 -10.82 7.37 9.51
N ALA A 119 -11.81 7.15 8.65
CA ALA A 119 -13.13 7.77 8.76
C ALA A 119 -13.90 7.32 10.01
N LEU A 120 -13.66 6.11 10.50
CA LEU A 120 -14.20 5.59 11.77
C LEU A 120 -13.48 6.16 13.02
N GLY A 121 -12.51 7.06 12.85
CA GLY A 121 -11.82 7.74 13.94
C GLY A 121 -10.59 7.02 14.49
N TYR A 122 -10.14 5.93 13.85
CA TYR A 122 -8.88 5.30 14.21
C TYR A 122 -7.69 6.17 13.76
N ASN A 123 -6.60 6.16 14.54
CA ASN A 123 -5.35 6.81 14.13
C ASN A 123 -4.70 6.10 12.92
N THR A 124 -3.71 6.75 12.29
CA THR A 124 -3.06 6.23 11.07
C THR A 124 -2.47 4.84 11.26
N PHE A 125 -1.73 4.61 12.35
CA PHE A 125 -1.11 3.32 12.65
C PHE A 125 -2.15 2.21 12.76
N SER A 126 -3.19 2.42 13.57
CA SER A 126 -4.26 1.44 13.82
C SER A 126 -5.05 1.17 12.54
N SER A 127 -5.32 2.20 11.76
CA SER A 127 -6.02 2.10 10.47
C SER A 127 -5.20 1.30 9.46
N ALA A 128 -3.88 1.53 9.38
CA ALA A 128 -2.99 0.79 8.50
C ALA A 128 -2.87 -0.69 8.89
N LYS A 129 -2.79 -0.97 10.20
CA LYS A 129 -2.78 -2.36 10.70
C LYS A 129 -4.08 -3.08 10.37
N LYS A 130 -5.23 -2.45 10.60
CA LYS A 130 -6.54 -3.01 10.27
C LYS A 130 -6.73 -3.20 8.77
N ALA A 131 -6.28 -2.25 7.94
CA ALA A 131 -6.31 -2.38 6.49
C ALA A 131 -5.46 -3.56 5.99
N HIS A 132 -4.28 -3.77 6.58
CA HIS A 132 -3.43 -4.93 6.30
C HIS A 132 -4.18 -6.23 6.61
N ASP A 133 -4.76 -6.36 7.79
CA ASP A 133 -5.46 -7.58 8.21
C ASP A 133 -6.72 -7.83 7.37
N PHE A 134 -7.49 -6.79 7.08
CA PHE A 134 -8.67 -6.84 6.22
C PHE A 134 -8.33 -7.30 4.80
N THR A 135 -7.31 -6.70 4.19
CA THR A 135 -6.87 -7.05 2.84
C THR A 135 -6.46 -8.51 2.78
N ARG A 136 -5.74 -9.01 3.79
CA ARG A 136 -5.37 -10.42 3.87
C ARG A 136 -6.58 -11.34 3.94
N GLN A 137 -7.60 -10.99 4.72
CA GLN A 137 -8.82 -11.77 4.79
C GLN A 137 -9.54 -11.76 3.43
N ALA A 138 -9.60 -10.61 2.76
CA ALA A 138 -10.18 -10.50 1.42
C ALA A 138 -9.42 -11.32 0.36
N ILE A 139 -8.08 -11.48 0.50
CA ILE A 139 -7.26 -12.33 -0.38
C ILE A 139 -7.62 -13.81 -0.18
N LYS A 140 -7.81 -14.25 1.07
CA LYS A 140 -8.16 -15.64 1.39
C LYS A 140 -9.52 -16.02 0.82
N GLU A 141 -10.47 -15.10 0.89
CA GLU A 141 -11.84 -15.26 0.38
C GLU A 141 -11.97 -14.94 -1.11
N GLY A 142 -10.85 -14.64 -1.79
CA GLY A 142 -10.82 -14.32 -3.21
C GLY A 142 -11.42 -15.44 -4.07
N TYR A 143 -11.98 -15.06 -5.21
CA TYR A 143 -12.73 -15.96 -6.08
C TYR A 143 -12.38 -15.71 -7.55
N PRO A 144 -12.56 -16.72 -8.43
CA PRO A 144 -12.35 -16.54 -9.86
C PRO A 144 -13.35 -15.54 -10.44
N SER A 145 -12.84 -14.59 -11.24
CA SER A 145 -13.66 -13.65 -12.00
C SER A 145 -13.18 -13.65 -13.45
N GLY A 146 -14.04 -14.11 -14.35
CA GLY A 146 -13.69 -14.32 -15.76
C GLY A 146 -12.52 -15.31 -15.97
N ARG A 147 -11.78 -15.13 -17.06
CA ARG A 147 -10.65 -16.01 -17.45
C ARG A 147 -9.28 -15.50 -16.97
N GLY A 148 -9.22 -14.34 -16.32
CA GLY A 148 -7.99 -13.69 -15.87
C GLY A 148 -7.58 -14.04 -14.44
N THR A 149 -6.73 -13.21 -13.86
CA THR A 149 -6.50 -13.19 -12.40
C THR A 149 -7.83 -12.89 -11.71
N GLY A 150 -8.28 -13.77 -10.80
CA GLY A 150 -9.52 -13.52 -10.05
C GLY A 150 -9.36 -12.36 -9.07
N THR A 151 -10.43 -12.06 -8.34
CA THR A 151 -10.56 -10.86 -7.50
C THR A 151 -10.63 -11.22 -6.02
N LEU A 152 -10.31 -10.27 -5.15
CA LEU A 152 -10.55 -10.39 -3.71
C LEU A 152 -12.05 -10.36 -3.41
N CYS A 153 -12.44 -10.84 -2.21
CA CYS A 153 -13.80 -10.68 -1.68
C CYS A 153 -13.81 -9.83 -0.41
N PRO A 154 -13.91 -8.48 -0.53
CA PRO A 154 -13.97 -7.58 0.62
C PRO A 154 -15.23 -7.79 1.49
N GLU A 155 -16.35 -8.18 0.88
CA GLU A 155 -17.64 -8.37 1.56
C GLU A 155 -17.56 -9.44 2.65
N LYS A 156 -16.91 -10.57 2.36
CA LYS A 156 -16.68 -11.63 3.34
C LYS A 156 -15.67 -11.24 4.41
N ALA A 157 -14.72 -10.37 4.09
CA ALA A 157 -13.81 -9.81 5.09
C ALA A 157 -14.54 -8.82 6.01
N ALA A 158 -15.52 -8.06 5.51
CA ALA A 158 -16.29 -7.10 6.30
C ALA A 158 -17.16 -7.76 7.38
N GLY A 159 -17.64 -8.98 7.16
CA GLY A 159 -18.34 -9.77 8.19
C GLY A 159 -17.47 -10.19 9.39
N THR A 160 -16.19 -9.83 9.40
CA THR A 160 -15.23 -10.10 10.50
C THR A 160 -14.71 -8.85 11.19
N LEU A 161 -15.19 -7.65 10.80
CA LEU A 161 -14.87 -6.35 11.40
C LEU A 161 -15.70 -6.08 12.66
#